data_AF-A0A7K5I8T8-F1
#
_entry.id   AF-A0A7K5I8T8-F1
#
_cell.length_a   1.000
_cell.length_b   1.000
_cell.length_c   1.000
_cell.angle_alpha   90.00
_cell.angle_beta   90.00
_cell.angle_gamma   90.00
#
_symmetry.space_group_name_H-M   'P 1'
#
loop_
_entity.id
_entity.type
_entity.pdbx_description
1 polymer ?
#
loop_
_entity_poly.entity_id
_entity_poly.type
_entity_poly.pdbx_seq_one_letter_code
_entity_poly.pdbx_strand_id
1 'polypeptide(L)'
;SGTGKTSTLVKYAERFPDLNFLYVAFNKAVVERGKSVFPRNVTCKTFHSLAYGSIGKHYKEKGKLNFSKMSVYSISSLIQNREGQSLFVRAKTVSQTLESFFASSDEEICEEHTPIWFKNTHGERRLVSREEKRINVEEAAEIWHNMKKLEGDAEKKYKMTCDGYLKLWQLRKPQLSGYDAIFVDEAQDCTPAIVDIVLSQTCGIILVGDPHQQIYTFRGAVNTLYSVPHTHVYYLTQSFRFGPEIAYIGATILDICKRIRNKTLVGG
;
A
#
# COMPACT_ATOMS: atom_id res chain seq x y z
N SER A 1 -5.88 18.25 -6.38
CA SER A 1 -5.80 19.72 -6.30
C SER A 1 -5.16 20.36 -7.53
N GLY A 2 -4.40 19.64 -8.38
CA GLY A 2 -3.78 20.26 -9.56
C GLY A 2 -2.67 21.26 -9.22
N THR A 3 -2.08 21.14 -8.03
CA THR A 3 -1.11 22.10 -7.45
C THR A 3 0.34 21.88 -7.93
N GLY A 4 0.55 21.09 -8.98
CA GLY A 4 1.88 20.87 -9.54
C GLY A 4 2.82 19.97 -8.71
N LYS A 5 2.30 19.06 -7.88
CA LYS A 5 3.11 18.11 -7.05
C LYS A 5 4.17 17.37 -7.89
N THR A 6 3.75 16.60 -8.88
CA THR A 6 4.66 15.84 -9.76
C THR A 6 5.56 16.78 -10.57
N SER A 7 5.03 17.92 -11.05
CA SER A 7 5.84 18.93 -11.77
C SER A 7 6.97 19.52 -10.91
N THR A 8 6.72 19.69 -9.60
CA THR A 8 7.73 20.16 -8.66
C THR A 8 8.86 19.15 -8.52
N LEU A 9 8.54 17.86 -8.44
CA LEU A 9 9.55 16.78 -8.43
C LEU A 9 10.35 16.74 -9.74
N VAL A 10 9.69 16.94 -10.89
CA VAL A 10 10.37 17.00 -12.19
C VAL A 10 11.38 18.16 -12.20
N LYS A 11 10.97 19.37 -11.79
CA LYS A 11 11.85 20.54 -11.73
C LYS A 11 13.00 20.36 -10.75
N TYR A 12 12.76 19.68 -9.63
CA TYR A 12 13.80 19.32 -8.68
C TYR A 12 14.85 18.41 -9.34
N ALA A 13 14.42 17.34 -10.02
CA ALA A 13 15.33 16.41 -10.70
C ALA A 13 16.14 17.08 -11.82
N GLU A 14 15.51 17.97 -12.59
CA GLU A 14 16.18 18.75 -13.66
C GLU A 14 17.25 19.69 -13.10
N ARG A 15 17.05 20.23 -11.89
CA ARG A 15 18.01 21.13 -11.23
C ARG A 15 19.29 20.41 -10.79
N PHE A 16 19.21 19.11 -10.54
CA PHE A 16 20.32 18.28 -10.06
C PHE A 16 20.60 17.12 -11.03
N PRO A 17 21.10 17.41 -12.25
CA PRO A 17 21.27 16.41 -13.31
C PRO A 17 22.33 15.35 -12.99
N ASP A 18 23.30 15.68 -12.13
CA ASP A 18 24.39 14.78 -11.74
C ASP A 18 23.97 13.77 -10.64
N LEU A 19 22.80 13.95 -10.03
CA LEU A 19 22.23 13.05 -9.03
C LEU A 19 21.24 12.07 -9.67
N ASN A 20 21.13 10.87 -9.09
CA ASN A 20 20.21 9.83 -9.51
C ASN A 20 19.02 9.73 -8.55
N PHE A 21 17.83 9.65 -9.11
CA PHE A 21 16.59 9.63 -8.33
C PHE A 21 15.74 8.40 -8.64
N LEU A 22 15.00 7.95 -7.64
CA LEU A 22 13.95 6.94 -7.80
C LEU A 22 12.59 7.59 -7.56
N TYR A 23 11.76 7.64 -8.59
CA TYR A 23 10.36 8.02 -8.47
C TYR A 23 9.49 6.78 -8.27
N VAL A 24 8.72 6.76 -7.19
CA VAL A 24 7.80 5.68 -6.84
C VAL A 24 6.39 6.21 -6.62
N ALA A 25 5.40 5.53 -7.20
CA ALA A 25 3.99 5.79 -6.96
C ALA A 25 3.20 4.49 -6.84
N PHE A 26 2.02 4.56 -6.21
CA PHE A 26 1.15 3.40 -6.02
C PHE A 26 0.51 2.91 -7.33
N ASN A 27 0.04 3.84 -8.17
CA ASN A 27 -0.70 3.53 -9.38
C ASN A 27 0.23 3.46 -10.60
N LYS A 28 0.12 2.38 -11.39
CA LYS A 28 0.86 2.21 -12.65
C LYS A 28 0.64 3.38 -13.62
N ALA A 29 -0.58 3.91 -13.74
CA ALA A 29 -0.86 5.04 -14.62
C ALA A 29 -0.08 6.31 -14.24
N VAL A 30 0.12 6.54 -12.94
CA VAL A 30 0.92 7.66 -12.42
C VAL A 30 2.40 7.45 -12.77
N VAL A 31 2.90 6.22 -12.63
CA VAL A 31 4.27 5.87 -13.02
C VAL A 31 4.52 6.01 -14.52
N GLU A 32 3.60 5.54 -15.38
CA GLU A 32 3.76 5.68 -16.84
C GLU A 32 3.74 7.16 -17.26
N ARG A 33 2.88 7.99 -16.63
CA ARG A 33 2.95 9.44 -16.83
C ARG A 33 4.28 10.00 -16.35
N GLY A 34 4.78 9.57 -15.19
CA GLY A 34 6.10 9.95 -14.69
C GLY A 34 7.21 9.70 -15.71
N LYS A 35 7.25 8.49 -16.32
CA LYS A 35 8.24 8.15 -17.35
C LYS A 35 8.25 9.09 -18.56
N SER A 36 7.11 9.70 -18.90
CA SER A 36 7.03 10.65 -20.02
C SER A 36 7.52 12.06 -19.68
N VAL A 37 7.63 12.43 -18.39
CA VAL A 37 7.91 13.81 -17.96
C VAL A 37 9.19 13.97 -17.16
N PHE A 38 9.65 12.91 -16.47
CA PHE A 38 10.88 12.99 -15.69
C PHE A 38 12.13 12.92 -16.58
N PRO A 39 13.22 13.62 -16.19
CA PRO A 39 14.50 13.54 -16.88
C PRO A 39 15.15 12.16 -16.72
N ARG A 40 16.20 11.90 -17.52
CA ARG A 40 16.86 10.59 -17.63
C ARG A 40 17.50 10.08 -16.34
N ASN A 41 17.85 10.99 -15.43
CA ASN A 41 18.41 10.66 -14.12
C ASN A 41 17.35 10.17 -13.11
N VAL A 42 16.10 9.99 -13.53
CA VAL A 42 15.02 9.49 -12.67
C VAL A 42 14.50 8.15 -13.16
N THR A 43 14.59 7.13 -12.30
CA THR A 43 13.95 5.83 -12.54
C THR A 43 12.53 5.85 -12.01
N CYS A 44 11.53 5.57 -12.85
CA CYS A 44 10.11 5.56 -12.45
C CYS A 44 9.58 4.13 -12.27
N LYS A 45 9.13 3.76 -11.07
CA LYS A 45 8.62 2.41 -10.74
C LYS A 45 7.43 2.44 -9.78
N THR A 46 6.72 1.32 -9.63
CA THR A 46 5.79 1.11 -8.52
C THR A 46 6.49 0.29 -7.43
N PHE A 47 6.01 0.36 -6.18
CA PHE A 47 6.52 -0.51 -5.11
C PHE A 47 6.38 -1.99 -5.47
N HIS A 48 5.24 -2.39 -6.04
CA HIS A 48 5.03 -3.74 -6.52
C HIS A 48 5.99 -4.13 -7.66
N SER A 49 6.37 -3.22 -8.56
CA SER A 49 7.31 -3.57 -9.64
C SER A 49 8.75 -3.74 -9.14
N LEU A 50 9.15 -2.96 -8.11
CA LEU A 50 10.41 -3.17 -7.39
C LEU A 50 10.43 -4.53 -6.68
N ALA A 51 9.40 -4.81 -5.88
CA ALA A 51 9.27 -6.08 -5.16
C ALA A 51 9.15 -7.29 -6.09
N TYR A 52 8.47 -7.13 -7.22
CA TYR A 52 8.34 -8.18 -8.23
C TYR A 52 9.70 -8.54 -8.85
N GLY A 53 10.54 -7.53 -9.15
CA GLY A 53 11.88 -7.76 -9.70
C GLY A 53 12.79 -8.55 -8.75
N SER A 54 12.65 -8.36 -7.44
CA SER A 54 13.46 -9.02 -6.42
C SER A 54 12.91 -10.39 -5.98
N ILE A 55 11.60 -10.50 -5.77
CA ILE A 55 10.96 -11.67 -5.17
C ILE A 55 9.89 -12.28 -6.08
N GLY A 56 8.97 -11.45 -6.59
CA GLY A 56 7.80 -11.93 -7.32
C GLY A 56 8.12 -12.76 -8.57
N LYS A 57 9.21 -12.44 -9.27
CA LYS A 57 9.67 -13.17 -10.46
C LYS A 57 9.92 -14.65 -10.17
N HIS A 58 10.54 -14.99 -9.04
CA HIS A 58 10.81 -16.38 -8.65
C HIS A 58 9.51 -17.18 -8.45
N TYR A 59 8.49 -16.58 -7.83
CA TYR A 59 7.17 -17.22 -7.69
C TYR A 59 6.46 -17.38 -9.04
N LYS A 60 6.64 -16.44 -9.98
CA LYS A 60 6.08 -16.55 -11.33
C LYS A 60 6.70 -17.70 -12.10
N GLU A 61 8.03 -17.80 -12.08
CA GLU A 61 8.78 -18.86 -12.77
C GLU A 61 8.39 -20.26 -12.26
N LYS A 62 8.06 -20.38 -10.97
CA LYS A 62 7.54 -21.62 -10.37
C LYS A 62 6.04 -21.86 -10.58
N GLY A 63 5.32 -20.94 -11.23
CA GLY A 63 3.86 -21.03 -11.44
C GLY A 63 3.05 -20.93 -10.13
N LYS A 64 3.64 -20.33 -9.10
CA LYS A 64 3.04 -20.13 -7.77
C LYS A 64 2.51 -18.70 -7.58
N LEU A 65 2.82 -17.78 -8.50
CA LEU A 65 2.31 -16.41 -8.45
C LEU A 65 0.84 -16.33 -8.91
N ASN A 66 0.02 -15.69 -8.09
CA ASN A 66 -1.32 -15.21 -8.42
C ASN A 66 -1.28 -13.67 -8.42
N PHE A 67 -1.65 -13.04 -9.53
CA PHE A 67 -1.64 -11.58 -9.64
C PHE A 67 -2.80 -10.93 -8.86
N SER A 68 -3.81 -11.71 -8.51
CA SER A 68 -4.95 -11.30 -7.70
C SER A 68 -4.79 -11.77 -6.26
N LYS A 69 -5.66 -11.26 -5.38
CA LYS A 69 -5.81 -11.84 -4.04
C LYS A 69 -6.26 -13.30 -4.10
N MET A 70 -5.97 -14.04 -3.03
CA MET A 70 -6.50 -15.39 -2.86
C MET A 70 -8.02 -15.33 -2.81
N SER A 71 -8.68 -16.23 -3.55
CA SER A 71 -10.13 -16.33 -3.48
C SER A 71 -10.56 -16.97 -2.16
N VAL A 72 -11.74 -16.62 -1.66
CA VAL A 72 -12.31 -17.25 -0.45
C VAL A 72 -12.44 -18.76 -0.65
N TYR A 73 -12.77 -19.20 -1.87
CA TYR A 73 -12.79 -20.61 -2.23
C TYR A 73 -11.42 -21.28 -2.07
N SER A 74 -10.36 -20.66 -2.62
CA SER A 74 -8.99 -21.17 -2.48
C SER A 74 -8.56 -21.24 -1.03
N ILE A 75 -8.91 -20.26 -0.19
CA ILE A 75 -8.60 -20.30 1.24
C ILE A 75 -9.42 -21.37 1.95
N SER A 76 -10.70 -21.55 1.59
CA SER A 76 -11.57 -22.56 2.19
C SER A 76 -11.05 -23.99 2.00
N SER A 77 -10.32 -24.27 0.92
CA SER A 77 -9.67 -25.57 0.69
C SER A 77 -8.33 -25.74 1.43
N LEU A 78 -7.82 -24.70 2.08
CA LEU A 78 -6.56 -24.70 2.82
C LEU A 78 -6.75 -24.77 4.34
N ILE A 79 -7.93 -24.39 4.82
CA ILE A 79 -8.25 -24.36 6.25
C ILE A 79 -8.98 -25.63 6.69
N GLN A 80 -8.82 -26.00 7.95
CA GLN A 80 -9.44 -27.20 8.51
C GLN A 80 -10.95 -27.02 8.65
N ASN A 81 -11.73 -28.10 8.54
CA ASN A 81 -13.15 -28.02 8.90
C ASN A 81 -13.30 -27.97 10.43
N ARG A 82 -14.14 -27.07 10.94
CA ARG A 82 -14.39 -26.91 12.38
C ARG A 82 -15.90 -26.93 12.62
N GLU A 83 -16.34 -27.81 13.50
CA GLU A 83 -17.76 -27.95 13.83
C GLU A 83 -18.33 -26.64 14.38
N GLY A 84 -19.56 -26.30 13.98
CA GLY A 84 -20.22 -25.06 14.38
C GLY A 84 -19.72 -23.78 13.70
N GLN A 85 -18.71 -23.85 12.82
CA GLN A 85 -18.24 -22.68 12.07
C GLN A 85 -18.43 -22.83 10.56
N SER A 86 -18.98 -21.79 9.92
CA SER A 86 -19.09 -21.75 8.47
C SER A 86 -17.71 -21.60 7.83
N LEU A 87 -17.32 -22.60 7.02
CA LEU A 87 -16.03 -22.65 6.32
C LEU A 87 -15.78 -21.40 5.46
N PHE A 88 -16.76 -20.94 4.69
CA PHE A 88 -16.60 -19.78 3.81
C PHE A 88 -16.56 -18.45 4.57
N VAL A 89 -17.30 -18.34 5.67
CA VAL A 89 -17.23 -17.16 6.54
C VAL A 89 -15.85 -17.05 7.17
N ARG A 90 -15.32 -18.16 7.68
CA ARG A 90 -13.97 -18.22 8.25
C ARG A 90 -12.88 -18.00 7.19
N ALA A 91 -12.99 -18.62 6.03
CA ALA A 91 -12.06 -18.37 4.91
C ALA A 91 -12.02 -16.88 4.52
N LYS A 92 -13.15 -16.17 4.62
CA LYS A 92 -13.20 -14.73 4.40
C LYS A 92 -12.48 -13.95 5.51
N THR A 93 -12.66 -14.29 6.78
CA THR A 93 -11.96 -13.61 7.88
C THR A 93 -10.46 -13.89 7.89
N VAL A 94 -10.05 -15.11 7.52
CA VAL A 94 -8.64 -15.48 7.28
C VAL A 94 -8.06 -14.67 6.11
N SER A 95 -8.80 -14.55 4.99
CA SER A 95 -8.40 -13.70 3.86
C SER A 95 -8.17 -12.26 4.28
N GLN A 96 -9.07 -11.69 5.08
CA GLN A 96 -8.95 -10.32 5.59
C GLN A 96 -7.76 -10.17 6.54
N THR A 97 -7.49 -11.19 7.36
CA THR A 97 -6.34 -11.22 8.27
C THR A 97 -5.02 -11.19 7.49
N LEU A 98 -4.90 -11.98 6.42
CA LEU A 98 -3.75 -11.95 5.52
C LEU A 98 -3.60 -10.59 4.81
N GLU A 99 -4.69 -10.01 4.30
CA GLU A 99 -4.67 -8.70 3.64
C GLU A 99 -4.22 -7.58 4.62
N SER A 100 -4.73 -7.58 5.85
CA SER A 100 -4.30 -6.65 6.90
C SER A 100 -2.81 -6.80 7.22
N PHE A 101 -2.32 -8.03 7.36
CA PHE A 101 -0.90 -8.29 7.62
C PHE A 101 0.00 -7.89 6.45
N PHE A 102 -0.42 -8.13 5.21
CA PHE A 102 0.36 -7.72 4.04
C PHE A 102 0.48 -6.19 3.92
N ALA A 103 -0.51 -5.45 4.44
CA ALA A 103 -0.49 -4.00 4.48
C ALA A 103 0.27 -3.43 5.70
N SER A 104 0.42 -4.18 6.79
CA SER A 104 1.05 -3.70 8.03
C SER A 104 2.58 -3.70 7.96
N SER A 105 3.22 -2.99 8.90
CA SER A 105 4.68 -3.03 9.11
C SER A 105 5.15 -4.24 9.94
N ASP A 106 4.21 -5.03 10.49
CA ASP A 106 4.49 -6.04 11.51
C ASP A 106 5.25 -7.25 10.96
N GLU A 107 6.14 -7.86 11.74
CA GLU A 107 6.95 -8.98 11.28
C GLU A 107 6.16 -10.30 11.23
N GLU A 108 5.15 -10.44 12.09
CA GLU A 108 4.33 -11.63 12.25
C GLU A 108 2.83 -11.30 12.27
N ILE A 109 2.01 -12.32 12.02
CA ILE A 109 0.55 -12.19 12.06
C ILE A 109 0.08 -12.24 13.52
N CYS A 110 -0.50 -11.16 14.00
CA CYS A 110 -1.15 -11.06 15.31
C CYS A 110 -2.67 -10.78 15.24
N GLU A 111 -3.33 -10.75 16.40
CA GLU A 111 -4.78 -10.57 16.52
C GLU A 111 -5.28 -9.22 15.98
N GLU A 112 -4.44 -8.20 15.96
CA GLU A 112 -4.74 -6.86 15.44
C GLU A 112 -5.04 -6.88 13.94
N HIS A 113 -4.53 -7.87 13.22
CA HIS A 113 -4.83 -8.05 11.79
C HIS A 113 -6.22 -8.62 11.53
N THR A 114 -6.84 -9.24 12.54
CA THR A 114 -8.14 -9.88 12.40
C THR A 114 -9.26 -8.84 12.31
N PRO A 115 -10.32 -9.08 11.50
CA PRO A 115 -11.45 -8.18 11.46
C PRO A 115 -12.16 -8.14 12.81
N ILE A 116 -12.70 -6.97 13.18
CA ILE A 116 -13.50 -6.82 14.40
C ILE A 116 -14.90 -7.46 14.23
N TRP A 117 -15.41 -7.44 13.00
CA TRP A 117 -16.76 -7.89 12.66
C TRP A 117 -16.74 -8.76 11.41
N PHE A 118 -17.66 -9.72 11.35
CA PHE A 118 -17.95 -10.49 10.15
C PHE A 118 -19.46 -10.54 9.88
N LYS A 119 -19.83 -10.96 8.67
CA LYS A 119 -21.23 -11.28 8.33
C LYS A 119 -21.39 -12.80 8.33
N ASN A 120 -22.35 -13.32 9.09
CA ASN A 120 -22.64 -14.75 9.10
C ASN A 120 -23.40 -15.18 7.82
N THR A 121 -23.77 -16.46 7.73
CA THR A 121 -24.51 -17.03 6.59
C THR A 121 -25.91 -16.43 6.39
N HIS A 122 -26.47 -15.79 7.42
CA HIS A 122 -27.76 -15.10 7.38
C HIS A 122 -27.61 -13.60 7.07
N GLY A 123 -26.39 -13.12 6.81
CA GLY A 123 -26.10 -11.72 6.51
C GLY A 123 -26.01 -10.81 7.74
N GLU A 124 -26.16 -11.36 8.95
CA GLU A 124 -26.10 -10.60 10.21
C GLU A 124 -24.65 -10.25 10.55
N ARG A 125 -24.45 -9.02 11.02
CA ARG A 125 -23.13 -8.56 11.49
C ARG A 125 -22.90 -9.05 12.92
N ARG A 126 -21.84 -9.84 13.12
CA ARG A 126 -21.44 -10.41 14.42
C ARG A 126 -20.02 -9.96 14.77
N LEU A 127 -19.74 -9.81 16.07
CA LEU A 127 -18.38 -9.60 16.57
C LEU A 127 -17.55 -10.87 16.34
N VAL A 128 -16.31 -10.71 15.94
CA VAL A 128 -15.33 -11.80 15.99
C VAL A 128 -14.91 -11.98 17.45
N SER A 129 -15.22 -13.13 18.02
CA SER A 129 -14.82 -13.52 19.37
C SER A 129 -13.31 -13.70 19.48
N ARG A 130 -12.76 -13.66 20.71
CA ARG A 130 -11.32 -13.90 20.93
C ARG A 130 -10.86 -15.25 20.38
N GLU A 131 -11.68 -16.28 20.53
CA GLU A 131 -11.38 -17.60 20.00
C GLU A 131 -11.32 -17.61 18.46
N GLU A 132 -12.28 -16.96 17.80
CA GLU A 132 -12.26 -16.82 16.33
C GLU A 132 -11.07 -16.00 15.85
N LYS A 133 -10.63 -14.99 16.61
CA LYS A 133 -9.40 -14.25 16.30
C LYS A 133 -8.17 -15.15 16.35
N ARG A 134 -8.01 -15.93 17.43
CA ARG A 134 -6.91 -16.88 17.59
C ARG A 134 -6.87 -17.88 16.43
N ILE A 135 -8.01 -18.46 16.08
CA ILE A 135 -8.14 -19.40 14.94
C ILE A 135 -7.75 -18.71 13.62
N ASN A 136 -8.23 -17.49 13.37
CA ASN A 136 -7.89 -16.76 12.15
C ASN A 136 -6.38 -16.49 12.05
N VAL A 137 -5.73 -16.16 13.15
CA VAL A 137 -4.27 -15.93 13.21
C VAL A 137 -3.51 -17.23 12.93
N GLU A 138 -3.87 -18.33 13.58
CA GLU A 138 -3.24 -19.64 13.38
C GLU A 138 -3.34 -20.09 11.91
N GLU A 139 -4.54 -20.04 11.33
CA GLU A 139 -4.78 -20.46 9.95
C GLU A 139 -4.11 -19.53 8.93
N ALA A 140 -4.14 -18.21 9.17
CA ALA A 140 -3.43 -17.25 8.32
C ALA A 140 -1.91 -17.47 8.39
N ALA A 141 -1.36 -17.73 9.59
CA ALA A 141 0.07 -18.00 9.78
C ALA A 141 0.51 -19.28 9.07
N GLU A 142 -0.29 -20.34 9.13
CA GLU A 142 -0.02 -21.58 8.39
C GLU A 142 -0.05 -21.36 6.87
N ILE A 143 -1.08 -20.67 6.36
CA ILE A 143 -1.17 -20.32 4.94
C ILE A 143 0.04 -19.48 4.53
N TRP A 144 0.40 -18.47 5.30
CA TRP A 144 1.56 -17.62 5.03
C TRP A 144 2.87 -18.41 5.02
N HIS A 145 3.07 -19.28 5.99
CA HIS A 145 4.23 -20.15 6.08
C HIS A 145 4.38 -21.01 4.80
N ASN A 146 3.27 -21.57 4.31
CA ASN A 146 3.28 -22.40 3.09
C ASN A 146 3.33 -21.57 1.79
N MET A 147 2.77 -20.35 1.76
CA MET A 147 2.94 -19.40 0.64
C MET A 147 4.40 -19.07 0.40
N LYS A 148 5.20 -18.91 1.48
CA LYS A 148 6.63 -18.59 1.41
C LYS A 148 7.48 -19.66 0.72
N LYS A 149 7.16 -20.95 0.91
CA LYS A 149 7.94 -22.05 0.33
C LYS A 149 7.90 -21.98 -1.19
N LEU A 150 9.04 -21.96 -1.88
CA LEU A 150 9.05 -21.98 -3.35
C LEU A 150 8.77 -23.38 -3.92
N GLU A 151 9.15 -24.41 -3.17
CA GLU A 151 9.00 -25.83 -3.52
C GLU A 151 8.11 -26.55 -2.49
N GLY A 152 7.70 -27.79 -2.80
CA GLY A 152 7.01 -28.68 -1.85
C GLY A 152 5.48 -28.61 -1.87
N ASP A 153 4.88 -27.81 -2.75
CA ASP A 153 3.44 -27.78 -3.00
C ASP A 153 3.17 -28.24 -4.43
N ALA A 154 3.10 -29.57 -4.62
CA ALA A 154 2.96 -30.20 -5.93
C ALA A 154 1.71 -29.71 -6.68
N GLU A 155 0.62 -29.45 -5.94
CA GLU A 155 -0.63 -28.93 -6.47
C GLU A 155 -0.63 -27.38 -6.59
N LYS A 156 0.39 -26.71 -6.05
CA LYS A 156 0.55 -25.25 -6.02
C LYS A 156 -0.69 -24.55 -5.45
N LYS A 157 -1.31 -25.13 -4.42
CA LYS A 157 -2.49 -24.63 -3.72
C LYS A 157 -2.21 -23.29 -3.00
N TYR A 158 -1.03 -23.13 -2.41
CA TYR A 158 -0.65 -21.94 -1.64
C TYR A 158 -0.08 -20.84 -2.51
N LYS A 159 -0.87 -20.22 -3.38
CA LYS A 159 -0.35 -19.20 -4.32
C LYS A 159 0.16 -17.95 -3.58
N MET A 160 1.28 -17.41 -4.06
CA MET A 160 1.80 -16.11 -3.63
C MET A 160 1.04 -14.98 -4.33
N THR A 161 0.55 -13.99 -3.59
CA THR A 161 -0.16 -12.83 -4.15
C THR A 161 0.77 -11.65 -4.41
N CYS A 162 0.28 -10.61 -5.09
CA CYS A 162 1.03 -9.36 -5.26
C CYS A 162 1.42 -8.71 -3.94
N ASP A 163 0.46 -8.59 -3.02
CA ASP A 163 0.72 -8.00 -1.70
C ASP A 163 1.54 -8.95 -0.82
N GLY A 164 1.41 -10.26 -1.02
CA GLY A 164 2.23 -11.26 -0.32
C GLY A 164 3.72 -11.17 -0.67
N TYR A 165 4.10 -11.06 -1.96
CA TYR A 165 5.52 -10.89 -2.28
C TYR A 165 6.04 -9.50 -1.89
N LEU A 166 5.17 -8.47 -1.90
CA LEU A 166 5.52 -7.15 -1.39
C LEU A 166 5.80 -7.21 0.11
N LYS A 167 4.97 -7.93 0.87
CA LYS A 167 5.21 -8.19 2.29
C LYS A 167 6.53 -8.94 2.51
N LEU A 168 6.82 -9.99 1.75
CA LEU A 168 8.13 -10.66 1.84
C LEU A 168 9.29 -9.73 1.54
N TRP A 169 9.11 -8.82 0.59
CA TRP A 169 10.14 -7.86 0.24
C TRP A 169 10.35 -6.87 1.37
N GLN A 170 9.28 -6.33 1.96
CA GLN A 170 9.34 -5.49 3.17
C GLN A 170 10.06 -6.18 4.33
N LEU A 171 9.71 -7.44 4.63
CA LEU A 171 10.34 -8.21 5.70
C LEU A 171 11.84 -8.47 5.48
N ARG A 172 12.32 -8.42 4.23
CA ARG A 172 13.75 -8.51 3.92
C ARG A 172 14.52 -7.19 4.11
N LYS A 173 13.83 -6.10 4.51
CA LYS A 173 14.40 -4.77 4.73
C LYS A 173 15.27 -4.32 3.55
N PRO A 174 14.66 -4.17 2.35
CA PRO A 174 15.40 -3.98 1.12
C PRO A 174 16.09 -2.61 1.12
N GLN A 175 17.27 -2.54 0.52
CA GLN A 175 17.98 -1.28 0.32
C GLN A 175 17.93 -0.89 -1.15
N LEU A 176 17.34 0.29 -1.41
CA LEU A 176 17.21 0.89 -2.73
C LEU A 176 18.47 1.69 -3.03
N SER A 177 19.60 0.98 -3.19
CA SER A 177 20.91 1.58 -3.46
C SER A 177 21.00 2.18 -4.87
N GLY A 178 21.91 3.14 -5.05
CA GLY A 178 22.18 3.77 -6.34
C GLY A 178 21.32 5.00 -6.64
N TYR A 179 20.61 5.51 -5.63
CA TYR A 179 19.83 6.74 -5.72
C TYR A 179 20.24 7.69 -4.59
N ASP A 180 20.36 8.97 -4.91
CA ASP A 180 20.65 10.06 -3.98
C ASP A 180 19.39 10.50 -3.23
N ALA A 181 18.22 10.39 -3.87
CA ALA A 181 16.94 10.52 -3.22
C ALA A 181 15.81 9.70 -3.87
N ILE A 182 14.78 9.42 -3.06
CA ILE A 182 13.55 8.75 -3.46
C ILE A 182 12.39 9.73 -3.40
N PHE A 183 11.66 9.86 -4.50
CA PHE A 183 10.42 10.62 -4.56
C PHE A 183 9.24 9.68 -4.45
N VAL A 184 8.38 9.88 -3.46
CA VAL A 184 7.15 9.11 -3.27
C VAL A 184 5.96 10.00 -3.58
N ASP A 185 5.26 9.69 -4.66
CA ASP A 185 4.05 10.40 -5.08
C ASP A 185 2.78 9.70 -4.60
N GLU A 186 1.72 10.48 -4.39
CA GLU A 186 0.50 10.08 -3.72
C GLU A 186 0.77 9.33 -2.40
N ALA A 187 1.71 9.87 -1.61
CA ALA A 187 2.19 9.24 -0.38
C ALA A 187 1.06 8.99 0.64
N GLN A 188 -0.04 9.76 0.61
CA GLN A 188 -1.20 9.51 1.48
C GLN A 188 -1.85 8.12 1.30
N ASP A 189 -1.61 7.47 0.15
CA ASP A 189 -2.17 6.16 -0.19
C ASP A 189 -1.17 5.00 0.06
N CYS A 190 -0.02 5.27 0.68
CA CYS A 190 0.92 4.22 1.08
C CYS A 190 0.38 3.39 2.26
N THR A 191 0.60 2.08 2.20
CA THR A 191 0.35 1.17 3.33
C THR A 191 1.51 1.24 4.33
N PRO A 192 1.30 0.93 5.62
CA PRO A 192 2.39 0.84 6.60
C PRO A 192 3.59 -0.01 6.14
N ALA A 193 3.35 -1.12 5.41
CA ALA A 193 4.41 -1.93 4.81
C ALA A 193 5.29 -1.13 3.83
N ILE A 194 4.68 -0.31 2.98
CA ILE A 194 5.40 0.56 2.03
C ILE A 194 6.15 1.65 2.78
N VAL A 195 5.53 2.25 3.81
CA VAL A 195 6.17 3.28 4.64
C VAL A 195 7.41 2.73 5.33
N ASP A 196 7.34 1.52 5.88
CA ASP A 196 8.49 0.85 6.51
C ASP A 196 9.65 0.62 5.51
N ILE A 197 9.34 0.26 4.25
CA ILE A 197 10.36 0.21 3.19
C ILE A 197 10.96 1.59 2.94
N VAL A 198 10.13 2.63 2.77
CA VAL A 198 10.62 3.98 2.45
C VAL A 198 11.47 4.56 3.58
N LEU A 199 11.04 4.42 4.84
CA LEU A 199 11.74 4.99 5.99
C LEU A 199 13.02 4.25 6.39
N SER A 200 13.21 3.02 5.88
CA SER A 200 14.45 2.25 6.10
C SER A 200 15.55 2.59 5.09
N GLN A 201 15.32 3.52 4.17
CA GLN A 201 16.30 3.96 3.19
C GLN A 201 17.24 5.01 3.78
N THR A 202 18.51 4.97 3.38
CA THR A 202 19.56 5.86 3.90
C THR A 202 19.72 7.15 3.09
N CYS A 203 19.11 7.22 1.90
CA CYS A 203 19.17 8.38 1.01
C CYS A 203 18.10 9.43 1.34
N GLY A 204 18.10 10.55 0.63
CA GLY A 204 17.04 11.55 0.77
C GLY A 204 15.66 10.99 0.43
N ILE A 205 14.62 11.45 1.12
CA ILE A 205 13.23 11.04 0.87
C ILE A 205 12.39 12.30 0.70
N ILE A 206 11.68 12.40 -0.43
CA ILE A 206 10.73 13.47 -0.70
C ILE A 206 9.34 12.84 -0.87
N LEU A 207 8.47 13.09 0.10
CA LEU A 207 7.07 12.66 0.04
C LEU A 207 6.20 13.79 -0.53
N VAL A 208 5.43 13.49 -1.55
CA VAL A 208 4.41 14.41 -2.08
C VAL A 208 3.05 13.73 -2.11
N GLY A 209 2.02 14.51 -1.84
CA GLY A 209 0.66 14.00 -1.80
C GLY A 209 -0.34 15.06 -1.33
N ASP A 210 -1.57 14.64 -1.14
CA ASP A 210 -2.63 15.47 -0.58
C ASP A 210 -3.38 14.68 0.49
N PRO A 211 -3.23 15.04 1.78
CA PRO A 211 -3.87 14.32 2.88
C PRO A 211 -5.41 14.26 2.77
N HIS A 212 -6.02 15.11 1.95
CA HIS A 212 -7.47 15.15 1.77
C HIS A 212 -7.97 14.32 0.57
N GLN A 213 -7.06 13.77 -0.24
CA GLN A 213 -7.37 12.93 -1.41
C GLN A 213 -6.99 11.46 -1.20
N GLN A 214 -6.94 11.00 0.05
CA GLN A 214 -6.77 9.58 0.35
C GLN A 214 -8.00 8.79 -0.09
N ILE A 215 -7.80 7.78 -0.94
CA ILE A 215 -8.88 6.94 -1.49
C ILE A 215 -8.60 5.43 -1.39
N TYR A 216 -7.39 5.03 -1.02
CA TYR A 216 -7.00 3.61 -0.95
C TYR A 216 -7.06 3.00 0.47
N THR A 217 -7.81 3.61 1.41
CA THR A 217 -7.97 3.10 2.79
C THR A 217 -8.48 1.65 2.84
N PHE A 218 -9.27 1.21 1.86
CA PHE A 218 -9.76 -0.17 1.76
C PHE A 218 -8.65 -1.22 1.52
N ARG A 219 -7.43 -0.78 1.18
CA ARG A 219 -6.23 -1.63 1.06
C ARG A 219 -5.31 -1.55 2.28
N GLY A 220 -5.78 -0.97 3.39
CA GLY A 220 -4.96 -0.73 4.58
C GLY A 220 -4.03 0.48 4.47
N ALA A 221 -4.24 1.37 3.49
CA ALA A 221 -3.49 2.62 3.42
C ALA A 221 -3.82 3.52 4.62
N VAL A 222 -2.79 4.00 5.30
CA VAL A 222 -2.88 4.99 6.38
C VAL A 222 -2.32 6.29 5.84
N ASN A 223 -2.88 7.42 6.27
CA ASN A 223 -2.48 8.73 5.75
C ASN A 223 -1.06 9.08 6.22
N THR A 224 -0.10 8.59 5.45
CA THR A 224 1.33 8.59 5.72
C THR A 224 1.87 10.00 5.92
N LEU A 225 1.25 10.98 5.26
CA LEU A 225 1.66 12.39 5.36
C LEU A 225 1.48 12.98 6.76
N TYR A 226 0.65 12.40 7.62
CA TYR A 226 0.51 12.84 9.02
C TYR A 226 1.43 12.11 9.99
N SER A 227 1.86 10.90 9.66
CA SER A 227 2.56 10.01 10.60
C SER A 227 4.06 9.93 10.36
N VAL A 228 4.54 10.32 9.18
CA VAL A 228 5.97 10.23 8.86
C VAL A 228 6.77 11.38 9.48
N PRO A 229 7.85 11.07 10.22
CA PRO A 229 8.82 12.07 10.64
C PRO A 229 9.39 12.80 9.43
N HIS A 230 9.44 14.14 9.51
CA HIS A 230 9.92 14.98 8.42
C HIS A 230 10.81 16.08 8.98
N THR A 231 11.84 16.45 8.22
CA THR A 231 12.72 17.58 8.59
C THR A 231 12.11 18.91 8.17
N HIS A 232 11.39 18.94 7.05
CA HIS A 232 10.76 20.14 6.48
C HIS A 232 9.41 19.79 5.85
N VAL A 233 8.47 20.74 5.91
CA VAL A 233 7.17 20.66 5.22
C VAL A 233 6.99 21.89 4.35
N TYR A 234 6.62 21.68 3.10
CA TYR A 234 6.28 22.74 2.16
C TYR A 234 4.85 22.55 1.66
N TYR A 235 4.13 23.66 1.48
CA TYR A 235 2.73 23.64 1.05
C TYR A 235 2.60 24.22 -0.36
N LEU A 236 2.02 23.43 -1.27
CA LEU A 236 1.62 23.89 -2.61
C LEU A 236 0.14 24.26 -2.58
N THR A 237 -0.15 25.55 -2.35
CA THR A 237 -1.52 26.06 -2.16
C THR A 237 -2.19 26.53 -3.45
N GLN A 238 -1.41 26.85 -4.48
CA GLN A 238 -1.92 27.32 -5.76
C GLN A 238 -2.29 26.17 -6.69
N SER A 239 -3.54 26.14 -7.16
CA SER A 239 -4.04 25.23 -8.19
C SER A 239 -3.82 25.83 -9.57
N PHE A 240 -3.25 25.05 -10.48
CA PHE A 240 -3.11 25.41 -11.90
C PHE A 240 -4.21 24.78 -12.77
N ARG A 241 -5.22 24.16 -12.13
CA ARG A 241 -6.29 23.42 -12.82
C ARG A 241 -7.60 24.19 -12.88
N PHE A 242 -7.81 25.12 -11.96
CA PHE A 242 -9.07 25.84 -11.82
C PHE A 242 -8.86 27.21 -11.17
N GLY A 243 -9.71 28.16 -11.55
CA GLY A 243 -9.70 29.54 -11.05
C GLY A 243 -10.23 29.69 -9.61
N PRO A 244 -10.21 30.93 -9.09
CA PRO A 244 -10.48 31.24 -7.69
C PRO A 244 -11.88 30.86 -7.21
N GLU A 245 -12.89 30.87 -8.08
CA GLU A 245 -14.28 30.54 -7.72
C GLU A 245 -14.42 29.06 -7.32
N ILE A 246 -13.81 28.17 -8.11
CA ILE A 246 -13.80 26.73 -7.81
C ILE A 246 -12.93 26.44 -6.59
N ALA A 247 -11.82 27.16 -6.43
CA ALA A 247 -10.95 27.04 -5.27
C ALA A 247 -11.68 27.41 -3.97
N TYR A 248 -12.48 28.49 -4.00
CA TYR A 248 -13.30 28.94 -2.87
C TYR A 248 -14.34 27.89 -2.47
N ILE A 249 -15.06 27.32 -3.44
CA ILE A 249 -16.03 26.23 -3.16
C ILE A 249 -15.32 25.03 -2.54
N GLY A 250 -14.16 24.63 -3.10
CA GLY A 250 -13.36 23.53 -2.55
C GLY A 250 -12.90 23.78 -1.12
N ALA A 251 -12.41 24.98 -0.82
CA ALA A 251 -12.02 25.39 0.53
C ALA A 251 -13.22 25.40 1.50
N THR A 252 -14.38 25.86 1.03
CA THR A 252 -15.62 25.89 1.82
C THR A 252 -16.07 24.47 2.21
N ILE A 253 -16.02 23.52 1.28
CA ILE A 253 -16.33 22.11 1.56
C ILE A 253 -15.34 21.53 2.59
N LEU A 254 -14.04 21.87 2.47
CA LEU A 254 -13.03 21.43 3.43
C LEU A 254 -13.26 22.02 4.84
N ASP A 255 -13.66 23.28 4.95
CA ASP A 255 -14.02 23.87 6.25
C ASP A 255 -15.27 23.21 6.84
N ILE A 256 -16.37 23.15 6.08
CA ILE A 256 -17.64 22.61 6.60
C ILE A 256 -17.49 21.13 6.97
N CYS A 257 -16.91 20.32 6.08
CA CYS A 257 -16.88 18.86 6.28
C CYS A 257 -15.70 18.39 7.15
N LYS A 258 -14.58 19.13 7.16
CA LYS A 258 -13.34 18.70 7.84
C LYS A 258 -12.80 19.70 8.87
N ARG A 259 -13.48 20.84 9.07
CA ARG A 259 -13.09 21.94 10.00
C ARG A 259 -11.69 22.51 9.73
N ILE A 260 -11.28 22.53 8.47
CA ILE A 260 -9.96 23.02 8.07
C ILE A 260 -10.09 24.49 7.67
N ARG A 261 -9.59 25.38 8.55
CA ARG A 261 -9.71 26.84 8.39
C ARG A 261 -8.40 27.56 8.06
N ASN A 262 -7.27 26.90 8.33
CA ASN A 262 -5.94 27.55 8.28
C ASN A 262 -5.16 27.21 7.01
N LYS A 263 -5.80 26.58 6.01
CA LYS A 263 -5.16 26.15 4.75
C LYS A 263 -6.06 26.54 3.58
N THR A 264 -5.71 27.62 2.89
CA THR A 264 -6.50 28.15 1.77
C THR A 264 -5.96 27.61 0.44
N LEU A 265 -6.84 26.96 -0.33
CA LEU A 265 -6.61 26.65 -1.73
C LEU A 265 -6.79 27.93 -2.55
N VAL A 266 -5.78 28.29 -3.34
CA VAL A 266 -5.81 29.46 -4.21
C VAL A 266 -5.93 28.98 -5.65
N GLY A 267 -6.96 29.43 -6.37
CA GLY A 267 -7.07 29.18 -7.81
C GLY A 267 -6.16 30.15 -8.57
N GLY A 268 -5.35 29.62 -9.48
CA GLY A 268 -4.51 30.40 -10.39
C GLY A 268 -5.21 30.77 -11.68
#